data_AF-A0A830C8V7-F1
#
_entry.id   AF-A0A830C8V7-F1
#
_cell.length_a   1.000
_cell.length_b   1.000
_cell.length_c   1.000
_cell.angle_alpha   90.00
_cell.angle_beta   90.00
_cell.angle_gamma   90.00
#
_symmetry.space_group_name_H-M   'P 1'
#
loop_
_entity.id
_entity.type
_entity.pdbx_description
1 polymer ?
#
loop_
_entity_poly.entity_id
_entity_poly.type
_entity_poly.pdbx_seq_one_letter_code
_entity_poly.pdbx_strand_id
1 'polypeptide(L)'
;MLVVLNYRHKTRLHIGQLVKDTSAKLKQVSETDHRVEVSTNKKITDAKLAKDFQAVLKEFQKAQRLAAERETSYTPVFAQAVLPSSYTASEIDVSGDKTPEQQALLVESRRQEVLLLDNEIAFNEAIIDEREQGIQEIQQQIGEVNEIFKDLAVLVHEQGTMIDDIGSNIEGAHAATAQGKSQLVKASKTQRSNSSLTCLLLVIFGIVLLIVIIVLAA
;
A
#
# COMPACT_ATOMS: atom_id res chain seq x y z
N MET A 1 -24.31 -13.08 -10.44
CA MET A 1 -23.13 -13.68 -9.78
C MET A 1 -21.91 -13.69 -10.71
N LEU A 2 -21.99 -14.32 -11.89
CA LEU A 2 -20.91 -14.36 -12.90
C LEU A 2 -20.35 -12.98 -13.33
N VAL A 3 -21.21 -11.97 -13.53
CA VAL A 3 -20.77 -10.60 -13.90
C VAL A 3 -19.91 -9.96 -12.80
N VAL A 4 -20.26 -10.19 -11.53
CA VAL A 4 -19.52 -9.63 -10.38
C VAL A 4 -18.16 -10.31 -10.22
N LEU A 5 -18.10 -11.63 -10.43
CA LEU A 5 -16.84 -12.39 -10.41
C LEU A 5 -15.91 -11.95 -11.53
N ASN A 6 -16.43 -11.82 -12.76
CA ASN A 6 -15.65 -11.35 -13.91
C ASN A 6 -15.14 -9.92 -13.70
N TYR A 7 -15.97 -9.03 -13.14
CA TYR A 7 -15.57 -7.67 -12.80
C TYR A 7 -14.47 -7.63 -11.73
N ARG A 8 -14.59 -8.44 -10.66
CA ARG A 8 -13.54 -8.56 -9.63
C ARG A 8 -12.23 -9.06 -10.21
N HIS A 9 -12.27 -10.10 -11.05
CA HIS A 9 -11.09 -10.65 -11.72
C HIS A 9 -10.41 -9.61 -12.63
N LYS A 10 -11.18 -8.92 -13.48
CA LYS A 10 -10.67 -7.85 -14.36
C LYS A 10 -10.04 -6.70 -13.58
N THR A 11 -10.67 -6.32 -12.46
CA THR A 11 -10.14 -5.28 -11.57
C THR A 11 -8.81 -5.71 -10.94
N ARG A 12 -8.73 -6.96 -10.47
CA ARG A 12 -7.51 -7.55 -9.88
C ARG A 12 -6.33 -7.51 -10.86
N LEU A 13 -6.57 -7.96 -12.10
CA LEU A 13 -5.58 -7.92 -13.18
C LEU A 13 -5.13 -6.49 -13.50
N HIS A 14 -6.08 -5.56 -13.61
CA HIS A 14 -5.78 -4.17 -13.91
C HIS A 14 -4.91 -3.52 -12.81
N ILE A 15 -5.21 -3.76 -11.54
CA ILE A 15 -4.38 -3.28 -10.43
C ILE A 15 -2.99 -3.91 -10.49
N GLY A 16 -2.88 -5.22 -10.79
CA GLY A 16 -1.60 -5.89 -10.97
C GLY A 16 -0.75 -5.24 -12.07
N GLN A 17 -1.35 -4.88 -13.20
CA GLN A 17 -0.65 -4.16 -14.27
C GLN A 17 -0.20 -2.77 -13.84
N LEU A 18 -1.07 -2.00 -13.16
CA LEU A 18 -0.72 -0.68 -12.64
C LEU A 18 0.46 -0.74 -11.66
N VAL A 19 0.50 -1.76 -10.80
CA VAL A 19 1.61 -1.99 -9.87
C VAL A 19 2.91 -2.25 -10.63
N LYS A 20 2.89 -3.12 -11.65
CA LYS A 20 4.05 -3.42 -12.50
C LYS A 20 4.56 -2.17 -13.22
N ASP A 21 3.66 -1.45 -13.88
CA ASP A 21 4.00 -0.25 -14.65
C ASP A 21 4.57 0.86 -13.75
N THR A 22 3.98 1.05 -12.56
CA THR A 22 4.44 2.05 -11.59
C THR A 22 5.81 1.68 -11.04
N SER A 23 6.02 0.41 -10.68
CA SER A 23 7.33 -0.08 -10.22
C SER A 23 8.41 0.10 -11.28
N ALA A 24 8.13 -0.27 -12.54
CA ALA A 24 9.06 -0.12 -13.65
C ALA A 24 9.45 1.35 -13.89
N LYS A 25 8.46 2.26 -13.89
CA LYS A 25 8.71 3.70 -14.02
C LYS A 25 9.53 4.25 -12.87
N LEU A 26 9.22 3.86 -11.65
CA LEU A 26 9.93 4.32 -10.46
C LEU A 26 11.39 3.85 -10.45
N LYS A 27 11.64 2.60 -10.87
CA LYS A 27 12.98 2.05 -11.04
C LYS A 27 13.77 2.80 -12.12
N GLN A 28 13.16 3.07 -13.27
CA GLN A 28 13.77 3.85 -14.35
C GLN A 28 14.16 5.27 -13.89
N VAL A 29 13.29 5.91 -13.12
CA VAL A 29 13.54 7.24 -12.55
C VAL A 29 14.73 7.21 -11.58
N SER A 30 14.78 6.21 -10.69
CA SER A 30 15.88 6.03 -9.74
C SER A 30 17.22 5.76 -10.43
N GLU A 31 17.24 4.93 -11.48
CA GLU A 31 18.43 4.66 -12.29
C GLU A 31 18.92 5.90 -13.05
N THR A 32 17.99 6.75 -13.51
CA THR A 32 18.34 8.02 -14.19
C THR A 32 18.99 9.00 -13.23
N ASP A 33 18.52 9.07 -11.98
CA ASP A 33 19.07 9.94 -10.93
C ASP A 33 20.47 9.54 -10.45
N HIS A 34 20.85 8.29 -10.67
CA HIS A 34 22.23 7.80 -10.44
C HIS A 34 23.18 8.14 -11.59
N ARG A 35 22.68 8.30 -12.82
CA ARG A 35 23.51 8.53 -14.02
C ARG A 35 23.70 10.01 -14.36
N VAL A 36 22.75 10.85 -14.00
CA VAL A 36 22.77 12.30 -14.25
C VAL A 36 22.88 13.00 -12.91
N GLU A 37 23.65 14.08 -12.85
CA GLU A 37 23.71 14.95 -11.67
C GLU A 37 22.37 15.71 -11.55
N VAL A 38 21.37 15.02 -11.02
CA VAL A 38 19.99 15.50 -10.86
C VAL A 38 19.88 16.36 -9.60
N SER A 39 19.06 17.40 -9.67
CA SER A 39 18.81 18.30 -8.54
C SER A 39 18.30 17.53 -7.31
N THR A 40 18.78 17.93 -6.13
CA THR A 40 18.40 17.31 -4.85
C THR A 40 16.89 17.27 -4.66
N ASN A 41 16.17 18.32 -5.10
CA ASN A 41 14.71 18.37 -5.02
C ASN A 41 14.02 17.24 -5.79
N LYS A 42 14.54 16.84 -6.95
CA LYS A 42 13.94 15.74 -7.74
C LYS A 42 14.21 14.39 -7.06
N LYS A 43 15.43 14.15 -6.58
CA LYS A 43 15.78 12.94 -5.84
C LYS A 43 14.89 12.75 -4.61
N ILE A 44 14.60 13.83 -3.92
CA ILE A 44 13.67 13.87 -2.77
C ILE A 44 12.25 13.48 -3.17
N THR A 45 11.72 14.05 -4.25
CA THR A 45 10.35 13.73 -4.69
C THR A 45 10.23 12.28 -5.12
N ASP A 46 11.26 11.73 -5.76
CA ASP A 46 11.28 10.35 -6.22
C ASP A 46 11.38 9.37 -5.04
N ALA A 47 12.18 9.70 -4.03
CA ALA A 47 12.28 8.95 -2.78
C ALA A 47 10.96 8.93 -2.02
N LYS A 48 10.29 10.07 -1.93
CA LYS A 48 8.97 10.16 -1.31
C LYS A 48 7.94 9.31 -2.06
N LEU A 49 7.92 9.40 -3.38
CA LEU A 49 7.02 8.62 -4.22
C LEU A 49 7.24 7.11 -4.03
N ALA A 50 8.51 6.67 -3.95
CA ALA A 50 8.85 5.28 -3.70
C ALA A 50 8.33 4.78 -2.34
N LYS A 51 8.50 5.59 -1.30
CA LYS A 51 8.01 5.29 0.05
C LYS A 51 6.48 5.21 0.11
N ASP A 52 5.79 6.18 -0.47
CA ASP A 52 4.33 6.22 -0.50
C ASP A 52 3.77 5.02 -1.30
N PHE A 53 4.39 4.71 -2.45
CA PHE A 53 4.00 3.55 -3.26
C PHE A 53 4.22 2.23 -2.53
N GLN A 54 5.35 2.07 -1.82
CA GLN A 54 5.61 0.89 -0.99
C GLN A 54 4.52 0.71 0.10
N ALA A 55 4.07 1.81 0.73
CA ALA A 55 3.00 1.76 1.73
C ALA A 55 1.66 1.31 1.14
N VAL A 56 1.28 1.87 -0.02
CA VAL A 56 0.06 1.46 -0.74
C VAL A 56 0.13 -0.01 -1.16
N LEU A 57 1.30 -0.45 -1.66
CA LEU A 57 1.48 -1.83 -2.11
C LEU A 57 1.35 -2.84 -0.96
N LYS A 58 1.84 -2.47 0.23
CA LYS A 58 1.69 -3.29 1.45
C LYS A 58 0.22 -3.49 1.83
N GLU A 59 -0.59 -2.42 1.78
CA GLU A 59 -2.02 -2.51 2.04
C GLU A 59 -2.74 -3.34 0.96
N PHE A 60 -2.36 -3.19 -0.31
CA PHE A 60 -2.88 -4.00 -1.39
C PHE A 60 -2.58 -5.50 -1.21
N GLN A 61 -1.34 -5.85 -0.84
CA GLN A 61 -0.95 -7.23 -0.58
C GLN A 61 -1.75 -7.84 0.60
N LYS A 62 -2.00 -7.05 1.64
CA LYS A 62 -2.85 -7.44 2.77
C LYS A 62 -4.29 -7.71 2.33
N ALA A 63 -4.85 -6.83 1.49
CA ALA A 63 -6.19 -7.01 0.93
C ALA A 63 -6.30 -8.26 0.03
N GLN A 64 -5.28 -8.52 -0.80
CA GLN A 64 -5.23 -9.73 -1.63
C GLN A 64 -5.18 -11.01 -0.78
N ARG A 65 -4.34 -11.07 0.27
CA ARG A 65 -4.30 -12.21 1.19
C ARG A 65 -5.64 -12.44 1.88
N LEU A 66 -6.24 -11.37 2.40
CA LEU A 66 -7.57 -11.44 3.03
C LEU A 66 -8.63 -11.97 2.04
N ALA A 67 -8.58 -11.54 0.78
CA ALA A 67 -9.48 -12.04 -0.25
C ALA A 67 -9.28 -13.55 -0.51
N ALA A 68 -8.02 -14.00 -0.60
CA ALA A 68 -7.67 -15.42 -0.79
C ALA A 68 -8.16 -16.29 0.37
N GLU A 69 -7.95 -15.83 1.61
CA GLU A 69 -8.42 -16.51 2.83
C GLU A 69 -9.95 -16.63 2.84
N ARG A 70 -10.67 -15.58 2.44
CA ARG A 70 -12.14 -15.58 2.38
C ARG A 70 -12.69 -16.48 1.30
N GLU A 71 -12.00 -16.61 0.16
CA GLU A 71 -12.40 -17.54 -0.90
C GLU A 71 -12.11 -19.00 -0.53
N THR A 72 -11.06 -19.26 0.25
CA THR A 72 -10.71 -20.60 0.77
C THR A 72 -11.60 -21.04 1.94
N SER A 73 -12.02 -20.11 2.80
CA SER A 73 -12.83 -20.41 4.01
C SER A 73 -14.30 -20.74 3.72
N TYR A 74 -14.78 -20.43 2.50
CA TYR A 74 -16.15 -20.75 2.08
C TYR A 74 -16.18 -22.19 1.53
N THR A 75 -15.86 -23.16 2.38
CA THR A 75 -16.14 -24.57 2.08
C THR A 75 -17.64 -24.69 1.85
N PRO A 76 -18.12 -25.19 0.70
CA PRO A 76 -19.53 -25.47 0.57
C PRO A 76 -19.85 -26.56 1.59
N VAL A 77 -20.65 -26.21 2.59
CA VAL A 77 -21.28 -27.13 3.56
C VAL A 77 -22.01 -28.30 2.84
N PHE A 78 -22.22 -28.18 1.53
CA PHE A 78 -22.80 -29.19 0.65
C PHE A 78 -21.95 -30.46 0.50
N ALA A 79 -20.62 -30.43 0.65
CA ALA A 79 -19.81 -31.64 0.57
C ALA A 79 -20.02 -32.61 1.75
N GLN A 80 -20.48 -32.10 2.90
CA GLN A 80 -20.81 -32.94 4.07
C GLN A 80 -22.27 -33.40 4.09
N ALA A 81 -23.15 -32.79 3.31
CA ALA A 81 -24.58 -33.16 3.27
C ALA A 81 -24.87 -34.36 2.34
N VAL A 82 -23.92 -34.75 1.49
CA VAL A 82 -24.08 -35.86 0.52
C VAL A 82 -23.09 -36.99 0.76
N LEU A 83 -22.65 -37.20 2.00
CA LEU A 83 -22.39 -38.59 2.39
C LEU A 83 -23.77 -39.22 2.58
N PRO A 84 -24.26 -40.11 1.69
CA PRO A 84 -25.29 -41.01 2.15
C PRO A 84 -24.65 -41.76 3.31
N SER A 85 -25.25 -41.63 4.48
CA SER A 85 -25.12 -42.62 5.53
C SER A 85 -25.68 -43.96 5.04
N SER A 86 -25.14 -44.55 3.97
CA SER A 86 -25.03 -45.99 3.86
C SER A 86 -23.82 -46.33 4.73
N TYR A 87 -23.90 -47.12 5.79
CA TYR A 87 -24.51 -48.42 5.85
C TYR A 87 -24.87 -48.72 7.32
N THR A 88 -26.04 -48.31 7.79
CA THR A 88 -26.71 -49.18 8.78
C THR A 88 -27.39 -50.26 7.96
N ALA A 89 -26.76 -51.43 7.96
CA ALA A 89 -27.36 -52.68 7.53
C ALA A 89 -28.68 -52.89 8.30
N SER A 90 -29.76 -52.34 7.78
CA SER A 90 -31.08 -52.90 8.02
C SER A 90 -31.24 -53.98 6.96
N GLU A 91 -30.80 -55.17 7.33
CA GLU A 91 -31.26 -56.42 6.75
C GLU A 91 -32.80 -56.38 6.79
N ILE A 92 -33.43 -55.97 5.69
CA ILE A 92 -34.84 -56.25 5.47
C ILE A 92 -34.87 -57.65 4.88
N ASP A 93 -35.00 -58.62 5.78
CA ASP A 93 -35.60 -59.92 5.49
C ASP A 93 -36.86 -59.69 4.65
N VAL A 94 -36.79 -60.04 3.37
CA VAL A 94 -37.98 -60.18 2.52
C VAL A 94 -38.02 -61.61 2.02
N SER A 95 -38.38 -62.51 2.93
CA SER A 95 -39.24 -63.63 2.59
C SER A 95 -40.57 -63.07 2.07
N GLY A 96 -40.87 -63.27 0.78
CA GLY A 96 -42.16 -62.94 0.19
C GLY A 96 -42.10 -62.72 -1.31
N ASP A 97 -42.58 -63.72 -2.05
CA ASP A 97 -42.86 -63.80 -3.49
C ASP A 97 -43.06 -62.43 -4.19
N LYS A 98 -41.98 -61.89 -4.77
CA LYS A 98 -42.03 -60.67 -5.61
C LYS A 98 -41.98 -61.09 -7.07
N THR A 99 -42.94 -60.63 -7.86
CA THR A 99 -42.97 -60.89 -9.30
C THR A 99 -41.73 -60.27 -9.98
N PRO A 100 -41.16 -60.93 -11.01
CA PRO A 100 -39.94 -60.47 -11.70
C PRO A 100 -40.06 -59.03 -12.24
N GLU A 101 -41.27 -58.59 -12.57
CA GLU A 101 -41.57 -57.24 -13.04
C GLU A 101 -41.34 -56.17 -11.96
N GLN A 102 -41.72 -56.42 -10.70
CA GLN A 102 -41.48 -55.49 -9.59
C GLN A 102 -39.99 -55.35 -9.26
N GLN A 103 -39.23 -56.44 -9.43
CA GLN A 103 -37.80 -56.46 -9.21
C GLN A 103 -37.05 -55.68 -10.29
N ALA A 104 -37.46 -55.79 -11.56
CA ALA A 104 -36.93 -55.00 -12.66
C ALA A 104 -37.20 -53.49 -12.49
N LEU A 105 -38.38 -53.13 -12.02
CA LEU A 105 -38.78 -51.74 -11.80
C LEU A 105 -37.97 -51.08 -10.65
N LEU A 106 -37.70 -51.83 -9.58
CA LEU A 106 -36.82 -51.39 -8.49
C LEU A 106 -35.37 -51.19 -8.93
N VAL A 107 -34.85 -52.09 -9.77
CA VAL A 107 -33.49 -51.97 -10.33
C VAL A 107 -33.39 -50.75 -11.25
N GLU A 108 -34.39 -50.51 -12.10
CA GLU A 108 -34.41 -49.34 -12.98
C GLU A 108 -34.52 -48.03 -12.20
N SER A 109 -35.35 -47.98 -11.16
CA SER A 109 -35.43 -46.84 -10.24
C SER A 109 -34.08 -46.56 -9.57
N ARG A 110 -33.38 -47.61 -9.10
CA ARG A 110 -32.07 -47.47 -8.47
C ARG A 110 -31.00 -47.02 -9.48
N ARG A 111 -31.09 -47.48 -10.74
CA ARG A 111 -30.21 -47.05 -11.84
C ARG A 111 -30.37 -45.57 -12.16
N GLN A 112 -31.61 -45.08 -12.14
CA GLN A 112 -31.91 -43.67 -12.38
C GLN A 112 -31.45 -42.76 -11.24
N GLU A 113 -31.54 -43.23 -9.99
CA GLU A 113 -31.00 -42.55 -8.81
C GLU A 113 -29.46 -42.42 -8.87
N VAL A 114 -28.76 -43.49 -9.24
CA VAL A 114 -27.29 -43.46 -9.42
C VAL A 114 -26.87 -42.48 -10.52
N LEU A 115 -27.60 -42.42 -11.65
CA LEU A 115 -27.31 -41.47 -12.73
C LEU A 115 -27.48 -40.01 -12.31
N LEU A 116 -28.46 -39.71 -11.44
CA LEU A 116 -28.65 -38.36 -10.90
C LEU A 116 -27.52 -37.99 -9.95
N LEU A 117 -27.09 -38.92 -9.09
CA LEU A 117 -25.95 -38.74 -8.19
C LEU A 117 -24.64 -38.51 -8.96
N ASP A 118 -24.37 -39.29 -10.00
CA ASP A 118 -23.18 -39.11 -10.85
C ASP A 118 -23.18 -37.73 -11.54
N ASN A 119 -24.36 -37.25 -11.97
CA ASN A 119 -24.48 -35.91 -12.57
C ASN A 119 -24.20 -34.80 -11.54
N GLU A 120 -24.68 -34.97 -10.31
CA GLU A 120 -24.45 -34.02 -9.22
C GLU A 120 -22.99 -34.01 -8.76
N ILE A 121 -22.34 -35.18 -8.68
CA ILE A 121 -20.91 -35.31 -8.38
C ILE A 121 -20.08 -34.62 -9.46
N ALA A 122 -20.33 -34.90 -10.75
CA ALA A 122 -19.59 -34.30 -11.85
C ALA A 122 -19.76 -32.77 -11.90
N PHE A 123 -20.97 -32.26 -11.60
CA PHE A 123 -21.21 -30.82 -11.50
C PHE A 123 -20.43 -30.21 -10.32
N ASN A 124 -20.43 -30.85 -9.16
CA ASN A 124 -19.70 -30.39 -7.99
C ASN A 124 -18.18 -30.39 -8.21
N GLU A 125 -17.65 -31.41 -8.89
CA GLU A 125 -16.23 -31.49 -9.27
C GLU A 125 -15.83 -30.33 -10.18
N ALA A 126 -16.63 -30.03 -11.20
CA ALA A 126 -16.38 -28.88 -12.08
C ALA A 126 -16.39 -27.52 -11.34
N ILE A 127 -17.27 -27.36 -10.34
CA ILE A 127 -17.31 -26.15 -9.49
C ILE A 127 -16.05 -26.03 -8.63
N ILE A 128 -15.56 -27.16 -8.09
CA ILE A 128 -14.34 -27.22 -7.27
C ILE A 128 -13.12 -26.88 -8.13
N ASP A 129 -13.02 -27.43 -9.34
CA ASP A 129 -11.91 -27.16 -10.26
C ASP A 129 -11.84 -25.68 -10.69
N GLU A 130 -12.98 -25.06 -11.03
CA GLU A 130 -13.03 -23.62 -11.36
C GLU A 130 -12.56 -22.74 -10.18
N ARG A 131 -12.92 -23.14 -8.95
CA ARG A 131 -12.49 -22.47 -7.72
C ARG A 131 -10.99 -22.63 -7.47
N GLU A 132 -10.47 -23.85 -7.58
CA GLU A 132 -9.05 -24.15 -7.35
C GLU A 132 -8.16 -23.36 -8.31
N GLN A 133 -8.55 -23.28 -9.59
CA GLN A 133 -7.89 -22.42 -10.58
C GLN A 133 -7.93 -20.94 -10.16
N GLY A 134 -9.10 -20.45 -9.73
CA GLY A 134 -9.23 -19.07 -9.25
C GLY A 134 -8.33 -18.75 -8.05
N ILE A 135 -8.18 -19.69 -7.11
CA ILE A 135 -7.30 -19.56 -5.93
C ILE A 135 -5.83 -19.57 -6.36
N GLN A 136 -5.42 -20.49 -7.24
CA GLN A 136 -4.06 -20.54 -7.78
C GLN A 136 -3.66 -19.22 -8.45
N GLU A 137 -4.54 -18.64 -9.26
CA GLU A 137 -4.27 -17.34 -9.88
C GLU A 137 -4.06 -16.22 -8.84
N ILE A 138 -4.85 -16.21 -7.76
CA ILE A 138 -4.68 -15.22 -6.68
C ILE A 138 -3.33 -15.41 -6.01
N GLN A 139 -2.97 -16.66 -5.70
CA GLN A 139 -1.68 -16.97 -5.08
C GLN A 139 -0.51 -16.56 -5.97
N GLN A 140 -0.59 -16.80 -7.28
CA GLN A 140 0.42 -16.36 -8.24
C GLN A 140 0.55 -14.83 -8.23
N GLN A 141 -0.57 -14.09 -8.27
CA GLN A 141 -0.54 -12.63 -8.25
C GLN A 141 0.00 -12.06 -6.93
N ILE A 142 -0.30 -12.69 -5.79
CA ILE A 142 0.30 -12.33 -4.50
C ILE A 142 1.83 -12.53 -4.55
N GLY A 143 2.28 -13.61 -5.19
CA GLY A 143 3.70 -13.88 -5.43
C GLY A 143 4.36 -12.77 -6.24
N GLU A 144 3.78 -12.39 -7.38
CA GLU A 144 4.30 -11.32 -8.23
C GLU A 144 4.39 -9.97 -7.48
N VAL A 145 3.33 -9.60 -6.74
CA VAL A 145 3.30 -8.38 -5.94
C VAL A 145 4.37 -8.41 -4.85
N ASN A 146 4.63 -9.57 -4.25
CA ASN A 146 5.66 -9.73 -3.22
C ASN A 146 7.07 -9.50 -3.78
N GLU A 147 7.37 -9.98 -4.99
CA GLU A 147 8.66 -9.71 -5.63
C GLU A 147 8.83 -8.22 -5.91
N ILE A 148 7.79 -7.55 -6.44
CA ILE A 148 7.80 -6.09 -6.63
C ILE A 148 8.01 -5.35 -5.30
N PHE A 149 7.38 -5.82 -4.22
CA PHE A 149 7.54 -5.24 -2.89
C PHE A 149 8.98 -5.33 -2.38
N LYS A 150 9.67 -6.45 -2.62
CA LYS A 150 11.09 -6.61 -2.27
C LYS A 150 11.97 -5.67 -3.09
N ASP A 151 11.73 -5.57 -4.39
CA ASP A 151 12.48 -4.66 -5.27
C ASP A 151 12.31 -3.20 -4.85
N LEU A 152 11.10 -2.80 -4.44
CA LEU A 152 10.83 -1.47 -3.90
C LEU A 152 11.51 -1.23 -2.55
N ALA A 153 11.62 -2.24 -1.69
CA ALA A 153 12.28 -2.09 -0.40
C ALA A 153 13.77 -1.74 -0.58
N VAL A 154 14.43 -2.30 -1.60
CA VAL A 154 15.81 -1.92 -1.97
C VAL A 154 15.87 -0.47 -2.40
N LEU A 155 14.99 -0.06 -3.34
CA LEU A 155 14.92 1.32 -3.83
C LEU A 155 14.67 2.35 -2.71
N VAL A 156 13.80 2.05 -1.74
CA VAL A 156 13.49 2.95 -0.62
C VAL A 156 14.62 2.98 0.40
N HIS A 157 15.28 1.85 0.65
CA HIS A 157 16.41 1.79 1.58
C HIS A 157 17.59 2.65 1.11
N GLU A 158 17.93 2.59 -0.18
CA GLU A 158 18.98 3.42 -0.79
C GLU A 158 18.70 4.92 -0.72
N GLN A 159 17.42 5.31 -0.63
CA GLN A 159 16.98 6.71 -0.61
C GLN A 159 16.68 7.25 0.81
N GLY A 160 16.79 6.41 1.85
CA GLY A 160 16.38 6.74 3.22
C GLY A 160 17.22 7.83 3.92
N THR A 161 18.51 7.92 3.62
CA THR A 161 19.41 8.94 4.18
C THR A 161 19.08 10.35 3.69
N MET A 162 18.70 10.50 2.42
CA MET A 162 18.42 11.80 1.81
C MET A 162 17.12 12.45 2.32
N ILE A 163 16.11 11.64 2.70
CA ILE A 163 14.84 12.15 3.24
C ILE A 163 15.01 12.68 4.67
N ASP A 164 15.86 12.02 5.47
CA ASP A 164 16.13 12.41 6.87
C ASP A 164 16.81 13.80 6.93
N ASP A 165 17.70 14.07 5.97
CA ASP A 165 18.36 15.37 5.81
C ASP A 165 17.36 16.50 5.54
N ILE A 166 16.20 16.25 4.90
CA ILE A 166 15.15 17.27 4.67
C ILE A 166 14.46 17.66 5.96
N GLY A 167 14.16 16.67 6.81
CA GLY A 167 13.62 16.92 8.14
C GLY A 167 14.52 17.91 8.87
N SER A 168 15.82 17.61 8.87
CA SER A 168 16.84 18.48 9.46
C SER A 168 16.95 19.86 8.77
N ASN A 169 16.81 19.94 7.43
CA ASN A 169 16.92 21.20 6.69
C ASN A 169 15.69 22.10 6.89
N ILE A 170 14.49 21.53 6.99
CA ILE A 170 13.26 22.27 7.35
C ILE A 170 13.35 22.78 8.78
N GLU A 171 13.77 21.94 9.73
CA GLU A 171 13.96 22.33 11.12
C GLU A 171 15.06 23.39 11.26
N GLY A 172 16.15 23.24 10.51
CA GLY A 172 17.24 24.19 10.41
C GLY A 172 16.80 25.53 9.83
N ALA A 173 16.03 25.54 8.75
CA ALA A 173 15.50 26.77 8.14
C ALA A 173 14.49 27.47 9.06
N HIS A 174 13.64 26.71 9.76
CA HIS A 174 12.73 27.23 10.77
C HIS A 174 13.49 27.87 11.94
N ALA A 175 14.51 27.17 12.47
CA ALA A 175 15.37 27.68 13.54
C ALA A 175 16.14 28.95 13.11
N ALA A 176 16.72 28.95 11.91
CA ALA A 176 17.44 30.10 11.35
C ALA A 176 16.53 31.31 11.17
N THR A 177 15.29 31.12 10.68
CA THR A 177 14.31 32.20 10.52
C THR A 177 13.87 32.75 11.88
N ALA A 178 13.63 31.88 12.87
CA ALA A 178 13.29 32.29 14.23
C ALA A 178 14.44 33.10 14.88
N GLN A 179 15.69 32.66 14.69
CA GLN A 179 16.86 33.37 15.16
C GLN A 179 17.03 34.72 14.45
N GLY A 180 16.87 34.76 13.12
CA GLY A 180 16.91 35.99 12.32
C GLY A 180 15.88 37.02 12.80
N LYS A 181 14.64 36.58 13.06
CA LYS A 181 13.60 37.44 13.65
C LYS A 181 14.02 38.03 15.00
N SER A 182 14.59 37.21 15.89
CA SER A 182 15.08 37.67 17.19
C SER A 182 16.20 38.71 17.06
N GLN A 183 17.15 38.49 16.15
CA GLN A 183 18.24 39.43 15.88
C GLN A 183 17.72 40.77 15.32
N LEU A 184 16.73 40.75 14.42
CA LEU A 184 16.10 41.97 13.91
C LEU A 184 15.39 42.76 15.02
N VAL A 185 14.68 42.08 15.92
CA VAL A 185 14.06 42.71 17.09
C VAL A 185 15.12 43.35 17.98
N LYS A 186 16.21 42.63 18.27
CA LYS A 186 17.32 43.16 19.07
C LYS A 186 17.99 44.37 18.41
N ALA A 187 18.28 44.29 17.12
CA ALA A 187 18.86 45.38 16.33
C ALA A 187 17.97 46.62 16.33
N SER A 188 16.65 46.47 16.13
CA SER A 188 15.71 47.59 16.16
C SER A 188 15.66 48.28 17.54
N LYS A 189 15.71 47.50 18.63
CA LYS A 189 15.74 48.02 20.00
C LYS A 189 17.05 48.78 20.27
N THR A 190 18.19 48.22 19.86
CA THR A 190 19.49 48.86 20.01
C THR A 190 19.60 50.14 19.18
N GLN A 191 19.14 50.13 17.91
CA GLN A 191 19.15 51.31 17.04
C GLN A 191 18.30 52.45 17.62
N ARG A 192 17.11 52.14 18.17
CA ARG A 192 16.23 53.13 18.81
C ARG A 192 16.86 53.75 20.07
N SER A 193 17.64 52.99 20.82
CA SER A 193 18.26 53.45 22.07
C SER A 193 19.55 54.26 21.84
N ASN A 194 20.34 53.92 20.82
CA ASN A 194 21.67 54.52 20.62
C ASN A 194 21.64 55.77 19.71
N SER A 195 20.61 55.94 18.87
CA SER A 195 20.56 57.09 17.94
C SER A 195 20.46 58.44 18.67
N SER A 196 19.70 58.50 19.78
CA SER A 196 19.56 59.72 20.58
C SER A 196 20.83 60.06 21.34
N LEU A 197 21.50 59.06 21.93
CA LEU A 197 22.74 59.25 22.69
C LEU A 197 23.92 59.65 21.78
N THR A 198 24.07 58.97 20.63
CA THR A 198 25.18 59.25 19.70
C THR A 198 25.03 60.64 19.09
N CYS A 199 23.81 61.04 18.71
CA CYS A 199 23.54 62.39 18.22
C CYS A 199 23.87 63.45 19.29
N LEU A 200 23.42 63.23 20.54
CA LEU A 200 23.70 64.13 21.66
C LEU A 200 25.20 64.27 21.94
N LEU A 201 25.96 63.18 21.93
CA LEU A 201 27.42 63.23 22.12
C LEU A 201 28.14 63.98 21.00
N LEU A 202 27.71 63.81 19.73
CA LEU A 202 28.28 64.56 18.60
C LEU A 202 27.99 66.07 18.70
N VAL A 203 26.79 66.45 19.13
CA VAL A 203 26.44 67.86 19.36
C VAL A 203 27.30 68.48 20.46
N ILE A 204 27.48 67.78 21.60
CA ILE A 204 28.34 68.25 22.69
C ILE A 204 29.79 68.41 22.22
N PHE A 205 30.31 67.42 21.49
CA PHE A 205 31.67 67.48 20.95
C PHE A 205 31.86 68.67 19.98
N GLY A 206 30.86 68.92 19.11
CA GLY A 206 30.87 70.08 18.22
C GLY A 206 30.90 71.41 18.96
N ILE A 207 30.10 71.57 20.03
CA ILE A 207 30.10 72.78 20.87
C ILE A 207 31.47 73.00 21.53
N VAL A 208 32.07 71.93 22.09
CA VAL A 208 33.40 72.01 22.73
C VAL A 208 34.46 72.45 21.72
N LEU A 209 34.47 71.88 20.51
CA LEU A 209 35.41 72.29 19.46
C LEU A 209 35.21 73.76 19.07
N LEU A 210 33.97 74.22 18.97
CA LEU A 210 33.66 75.61 18.63
C LEU A 210 34.23 76.57 19.68
N ILE A 211 34.05 76.25 20.97
CA ILE A 211 34.61 77.03 22.09
C ILE A 211 36.13 77.07 22.03
N VAL A 212 36.78 75.93 21.80
CA VAL A 212 38.25 75.85 21.70
C VAL A 212 38.77 76.71 20.55
N ILE A 213 38.10 76.67 19.38
CA ILE A 213 38.46 77.50 18.23
C ILE A 213 38.33 78.99 18.55
N ILE A 214 37.23 79.40 19.20
CA ILE A 214 37.02 80.80 19.59
C ILE A 214 38.09 81.27 20.56
N VAL A 215 38.44 80.48 21.57
CA VAL A 215 39.47 80.83 22.56
C VAL A 215 40.87 80.88 21.95
N LEU A 216 41.18 80.03 20.99
CA LEU A 216 42.48 80.05 20.30
C LEU A 216 42.59 81.17 19.26
N ALA A 217 41.46 81.60 18.68
CA ALA A 217 41.41 82.66 17.67
C ALA A 217 41.24 84.07 18.26
N ALA A 218 40.78 84.18 19.51
CA ALA A 218 40.70 85.42 20.28
C ALA A 218 42.03 85.75 20.95
#